data_AF-A0A2V5PBP2-F1
#
_entry.id   AF-A0A2V5PBP2-F1
#
_cell.length_a   1.000
_cell.length_b   1.000
_cell.length_c   1.000
_cell.angle_alpha   90.00
_cell.angle_beta   90.00
_cell.angle_gamma   90.00
#
_symmetry.space_group_name_H-M   'P 1'
#
loop_
_entity.id
_entity.type
_entity.pdbx_description
1 polymer ?
#
loop_
_entity_poly.entity_id
_entity_poly.type
_entity_poly.pdbx_seq_one_letter_code
_entity_poly.pdbx_strand_id
1 'polypeptide(L)'
;MELDPNFTLAHFDLALSYSALGRHEEAINEMQKARERGSDYLAGLGYVYAMAGRRAEALKTLDDLKRLAEKQYVPPYHFGWVYTGLGDKDKAITFLQKTYDEHTQHVIDFKTVPMFDSLRSDQRFQELVQKVGLPD
;
A
#
# COMPACT_ATOMS: atom_id res chain seq x y z
N MET A 1 -23.16 13.64 -10.24
CA MET A 1 -23.42 12.56 -9.27
C MET A 1 -22.08 12.16 -8.68
N GLU A 2 -21.64 12.91 -7.68
CA GLU A 2 -20.52 12.56 -6.82
C GLU A 2 -21.02 11.43 -5.92
N LEU A 3 -20.37 10.27 -5.97
CA LEU A 3 -20.65 9.21 -5.01
C LEU A 3 -19.92 9.54 -3.73
N ASP A 4 -20.59 9.23 -2.62
CA ASP A 4 -20.06 9.38 -1.28
C ASP A 4 -18.66 8.75 -1.20
N PRO A 5 -17.59 9.53 -0.94
CA PRO A 5 -16.23 9.03 -0.76
C PRO A 5 -16.14 7.90 0.26
N ASN A 6 -17.09 7.82 1.20
CA ASN A 6 -17.22 6.73 2.16
C ASN A 6 -17.47 5.37 1.51
N PHE A 7 -18.10 5.31 0.34
CA PHE A 7 -18.35 4.04 -0.36
C PHE A 7 -17.08 3.47 -0.96
N THR A 8 -16.19 4.32 -1.50
CA THR A 8 -14.89 3.91 -2.03
C THR A 8 -13.95 3.44 -0.92
N LEU A 9 -13.84 4.21 0.17
CA LEU A 9 -13.01 3.84 1.32
C LEU A 9 -13.51 2.54 1.97
N ALA A 10 -14.84 2.35 2.08
CA ALA A 10 -15.40 1.11 2.61
C ALA A 10 -15.01 -0.13 1.78
N HIS A 11 -15.02 -0.03 0.44
CA HIS A 11 -14.56 -1.13 -0.42
C HIS A 11 -13.06 -1.42 -0.25
N PHE A 12 -12.25 -0.37 -0.08
CA PHE A 12 -10.82 -0.50 0.17
C PHE A 12 -10.53 -1.20 1.51
N ASP A 13 -11.14 -0.74 2.61
CA ASP A 13 -10.96 -1.33 3.94
C ASP A 13 -11.48 -2.76 4.00
N LEU A 14 -12.60 -3.04 3.33
CA LEU A 14 -13.14 -4.40 3.22
C LEU A 14 -12.20 -5.31 2.43
N ALA A 15 -11.62 -4.82 1.34
CA ALA A 15 -10.63 -5.57 0.57
C ALA A 15 -9.39 -5.91 1.39
N LEU A 16 -8.85 -4.95 2.15
CA LEU A 16 -7.73 -5.20 3.06
C LEU A 16 -8.07 -6.19 4.15
N SER A 17 -9.29 -6.09 4.71
CA SER A 17 -9.80 -7.01 5.73
C SER A 17 -9.92 -8.43 5.19
N TYR A 18 -10.49 -8.61 3.99
CA TYR A 18 -10.56 -9.91 3.33
C TYR A 18 -9.17 -10.46 3.03
N SER A 19 -8.23 -9.62 2.58
CA SER A 19 -6.85 -10.04 2.32
C SER A 19 -6.17 -10.54 3.59
N ALA A 20 -6.34 -9.84 4.71
CA ALA A 20 -5.79 -10.24 6.01
C ALA A 20 -6.40 -11.56 6.53
N LEU A 21 -7.65 -11.86 6.17
CA LEU A 21 -8.31 -13.13 6.46
C LEU A 21 -7.96 -14.27 5.48
N GLY A 22 -7.06 -14.04 4.51
CA GLY A 22 -6.72 -15.01 3.47
C GLY A 22 -7.78 -15.16 2.36
N ARG A 23 -8.83 -14.34 2.39
CA ARG A 23 -9.95 -14.35 1.43
C ARG A 23 -9.62 -13.49 0.21
N HIS A 24 -8.53 -13.84 -0.47
CA HIS A 24 -7.91 -12.97 -1.47
C HIS A 24 -8.78 -12.68 -2.70
N GLU A 25 -9.57 -13.64 -3.19
CA GLU A 25 -10.46 -13.41 -4.34
C GLU A 25 -11.57 -12.41 -4.00
N GLU A 26 -12.07 -12.44 -2.76
CA GLU A 26 -13.07 -11.48 -2.30
C GLU A 26 -12.43 -10.10 -2.12
N ALA A 27 -11.19 -10.05 -1.62
CA ALA A 27 -10.42 -8.82 -1.57
C ALA A 27 -10.22 -8.20 -2.96
N ILE A 28 -9.87 -9.00 -3.97
CA ILE A 28 -9.71 -8.54 -5.36
C ILE A 28 -11.05 -8.00 -5.90
N ASN A 29 -12.16 -8.72 -5.66
CA ASN A 29 -13.48 -8.29 -6.10
C ASN A 29 -13.92 -6.97 -5.45
N GLU A 30 -13.68 -6.79 -4.16
CA GLU A 30 -14.00 -5.54 -3.46
C GLU A 30 -13.13 -4.39 -3.94
N MET A 31 -11.83 -4.63 -4.14
CA MET A 31 -10.94 -3.65 -4.74
C MET A 31 -11.48 -3.26 -6.13
N GLN A 32 -11.80 -4.21 -7.01
CA GLN A 32 -12.37 -3.91 -8.35
C GLN A 32 -13.67 -3.08 -8.35
N LYS A 33 -14.44 -3.08 -7.25
CA LYS A 33 -15.64 -2.26 -7.10
C LYS A 33 -15.35 -0.82 -6.68
N ALA A 34 -14.18 -0.55 -6.10
CA ALA A 34 -13.77 0.80 -5.77
C ALA A 34 -13.71 1.65 -7.06
N ARG A 35 -14.44 2.77 -7.06
CA ARG A 35 -14.60 3.62 -8.25
C ARG A 35 -13.40 4.53 -8.50
N GLU A 36 -12.65 4.87 -7.46
CA GLU A 36 -11.44 5.67 -7.61
C GLU A 36 -10.32 4.82 -8.18
N ARG A 37 -9.70 5.32 -9.25
CA ARG A 37 -8.55 4.68 -9.91
C ARG A 37 -7.28 5.49 -9.68
N GLY A 38 -7.15 6.03 -8.46
CA GLY A 38 -5.97 6.74 -8.00
C GLY A 38 -4.78 5.81 -7.79
N SER A 39 -3.65 6.41 -7.42
CA SER A 39 -2.42 5.64 -7.16
C SER A 39 -2.50 4.78 -5.90
N ASP A 40 -3.30 5.20 -4.92
CA ASP A 40 -3.68 4.50 -3.70
C ASP A 40 -4.45 3.21 -3.99
N TYR A 41 -5.47 3.31 -4.85
CA TYR A 41 -6.25 2.18 -5.33
C TYR A 41 -5.37 1.15 -6.05
N LEU A 42 -4.54 1.63 -6.99
CA LEU A 42 -3.65 0.79 -7.77
C LEU A 42 -2.62 0.06 -6.88
N ALA A 43 -2.11 0.74 -5.85
CA ALA A 43 -1.21 0.17 -4.87
C ALA A 43 -1.89 -0.88 -3.98
N GLY A 44 -3.11 -0.58 -3.49
CA GLY A 44 -3.91 -1.54 -2.73
C GLY A 44 -4.20 -2.81 -3.53
N LEU A 45 -4.59 -2.67 -4.79
CA LEU A 45 -4.81 -3.80 -5.68
C LEU A 45 -3.52 -4.61 -5.90
N GLY A 46 -2.39 -3.94 -6.09
CA GLY A 46 -1.09 -4.57 -6.20
C GLY A 46 -0.70 -5.37 -4.96
N TYR A 47 -0.93 -4.82 -3.77
CA TYR A 47 -0.73 -5.51 -2.50
C TYR A 47 -1.62 -6.75 -2.39
N VAL A 48 -2.91 -6.63 -2.68
CA VAL A 48 -3.86 -7.76 -2.62
C VAL A 48 -3.47 -8.86 -3.61
N TYR A 49 -3.08 -8.51 -4.84
CA TYR A 49 -2.55 -9.50 -5.79
C TYR A 49 -1.32 -10.22 -5.25
N ALA A 50 -0.39 -9.48 -4.64
CA ALA A 50 0.80 -10.08 -4.08
C ALA A 50 0.47 -11.07 -2.94
N MET A 51 -0.44 -10.68 -2.03
CA MET A 51 -0.94 -11.54 -0.96
C MET A 51 -1.66 -12.79 -1.49
N ALA A 52 -2.36 -12.67 -2.63
CA ALA A 52 -3.00 -13.78 -3.33
C ALA A 52 -2.03 -14.75 -4.04
N GLY A 53 -0.72 -14.50 -3.98
CA GLY A 53 0.29 -15.24 -4.77
C GLY A 53 0.29 -14.90 -6.26
N ARG A 54 -0.49 -13.90 -6.69
CA ARG A 54 -0.61 -13.40 -8.06
C ARG A 54 0.54 -12.43 -8.39
N ARG A 55 1.76 -12.95 -8.34
CA ARG A 55 3.00 -12.17 -8.47
C ARG A 55 3.07 -11.37 -9.78
N ALA A 56 2.62 -11.94 -10.89
CA ALA A 56 2.67 -11.28 -12.19
C ALA A 56 1.76 -10.04 -12.22
N GLU A 57 0.54 -10.14 -11.68
CA GLU A 57 -0.37 -9.00 -11.58
C GLU A 57 0.18 -7.93 -10.63
N ALA A 58 0.75 -8.31 -9.49
CA ALA A 58 1.40 -7.36 -8.58
C ALA A 58 2.57 -6.62 -9.23
N LEU A 59 3.44 -7.31 -9.98
CA LEU A 59 4.52 -6.65 -10.73
C LEU A 59 3.98 -5.70 -11.81
N LYS A 60 2.90 -6.08 -12.50
CA LYS A 60 2.23 -5.19 -13.46
C LYS A 60 1.71 -3.92 -12.78
N THR A 61 1.13 -4.01 -11.58
CA THR A 61 0.67 -2.81 -10.85
C THR A 61 1.82 -1.88 -10.47
N LEU A 62 3.01 -2.40 -10.16
CA LEU A 62 4.20 -1.57 -9.96
C LEU A 62 4.59 -0.81 -11.24
N ASP A 63 4.49 -1.44 -12.40
CA ASP A 63 4.75 -0.76 -13.67
C ASP A 63 3.67 0.27 -14.02
N ASP A 64 2.40 -0.02 -13.70
CA ASP A 64 1.32 0.96 -13.79
C ASP A 64 1.57 2.17 -12.87
N LEU A 65 2.02 1.95 -11.62
CA LEU A 65 2.38 3.02 -10.68
C LEU A 65 3.55 3.87 -11.20
N LYS A 66 4.57 3.25 -11.80
CA LYS A 66 5.68 3.99 -12.44
C LYS A 66 5.19 4.85 -13.60
N ARG A 67 4.37 4.30 -14.50
CA ARG A 67 3.76 5.05 -15.61
C ARG A 67 2.88 6.20 -15.12
N LEU A 68 2.21 6.02 -13.98
CA LEU A 68 1.41 7.07 -13.37
C LEU A 68 2.29 8.18 -12.78
N ALA A 69 3.40 7.80 -12.13
CA ALA A 69 4.39 8.70 -11.56
C ALA A 69 5.08 9.60 -12.61
N GLU A 70 5.14 9.17 -13.87
CA GLU A 70 5.60 10.01 -14.99
C GLU A 70 4.65 11.18 -15.30
N LYS A 71 3.39 11.10 -14.87
CA LYS A 71 2.32 12.06 -15.21
C LYS A 71 1.84 12.89 -14.02
N GLN A 72 1.94 12.35 -12.82
CA GLN A 72 1.50 13.00 -11.59
C GLN A 72 2.30 12.48 -10.39
N TYR A 73 2.24 13.20 -9.27
CA TYR A 73 2.87 12.72 -8.05
C TYR A 73 2.21 11.42 -7.58
N VAL A 74 3.04 10.40 -7.31
CA VAL A 74 2.63 9.15 -6.68
C VAL A 74 3.44 9.01 -5.39
N PRO A 75 2.78 8.98 -4.23
CA PRO A 75 3.46 8.81 -2.96
C PRO A 75 4.36 7.55 -2.95
N PRO A 76 5.62 7.64 -2.47
CA PRO A 76 6.53 6.49 -2.52
C PRO A 76 6.01 5.26 -1.75
N TYR A 77 5.24 5.45 -0.67
CA TYR A 77 4.71 4.36 0.13
C TYR A 77 3.71 3.47 -0.65
N HIS A 78 3.10 3.97 -1.73
CA HIS A 78 2.28 3.15 -2.64
C HIS A 78 3.09 2.01 -3.27
N PHE A 79 4.34 2.27 -3.66
CA PHE A 79 5.25 1.21 -4.09
C PHE A 79 5.65 0.31 -2.91
N GLY A 80 5.86 0.92 -1.74
CA GLY A 80 6.14 0.21 -0.49
C GLY A 80 5.09 -0.85 -0.15
N TRP A 81 3.80 -0.53 -0.30
CA TRP A 81 2.69 -1.49 -0.10
C TRP A 81 2.84 -2.72 -0.99
N VAL A 82 2.98 -2.53 -2.30
CA VAL A 82 3.07 -3.65 -3.24
C VAL A 82 4.32 -4.50 -2.99
N TYR A 83 5.48 -3.88 -2.73
CA TYR A 83 6.70 -4.62 -2.39
C TYR A 83 6.58 -5.39 -1.08
N THR A 84 5.86 -4.85 -0.10
CA THR A 84 5.60 -5.55 1.17
C THR A 84 4.79 -6.82 0.94
N GLY A 85 3.71 -6.73 0.15
CA GLY A 85 2.91 -7.91 -0.23
C GLY A 85 3.71 -8.92 -1.05
N LEU A 86 4.66 -8.47 -1.88
CA LEU A 86 5.56 -9.33 -2.66
C LEU A 86 6.65 -10.01 -1.82
N GLY A 87 6.77 -9.66 -0.53
CA GLY A 87 7.82 -10.13 0.36
C GLY A 87 9.21 -9.50 0.10
N ASP A 88 9.30 -8.50 -0.77
CA ASP A 88 10.55 -7.78 -1.08
C ASP A 88 10.79 -6.68 -0.03
N LYS A 89 11.21 -7.11 1.16
CA LYS A 89 11.39 -6.25 2.34
C LYS A 89 12.38 -5.10 2.07
N ASP A 90 13.44 -5.36 1.32
CA ASP A 90 14.46 -4.36 1.02
C ASP A 90 13.90 -3.20 0.19
N LYS A 91 13.15 -3.49 -0.86
CA LYS A 91 12.49 -2.44 -1.65
C LYS A 91 11.37 -1.79 -0.87
N ALA A 92 10.58 -2.55 -0.11
CA ALA A 92 9.52 -2.00 0.72
C ALA A 92 10.09 -0.92 1.67
N ILE A 93 11.11 -1.26 2.44
CA ILE A 93 11.75 -0.33 3.38
C ILE A 93 12.39 0.86 2.67
N THR A 94 13.01 0.66 1.51
CA THR A 94 13.58 1.75 0.71
C THR A 94 12.51 2.78 0.31
N PHE A 95 11.35 2.32 -0.15
CA PHE A 95 10.24 3.21 -0.52
C PHE A 95 9.61 3.89 0.69
N LEU A 96 9.52 3.21 1.84
CA LEU A 96 9.03 3.81 3.08
C LEU A 96 10.00 4.87 3.63
N GLN A 97 11.31 4.64 3.55
CA GLN A 97 12.32 5.64 3.90
C GLN A 97 12.19 6.88 3.02
N LYS A 98 11.99 6.69 1.71
CA LYS A 98 11.75 7.80 0.79
C LYS A 98 10.50 8.61 1.17
N THR A 99 9.42 7.97 1.60
CA THR A 99 8.22 8.68 2.10
C THR A 99 8.51 9.52 3.34
N TYR A 100 9.35 9.04 4.25
CA TYR A 100 9.79 9.81 5.41
C TYR A 100 10.66 11.01 5.01
N ASP A 101 11.61 10.81 4.09
CA ASP A 101 12.51 11.86 3.62
C ASP A 101 11.76 12.98 2.87
N GLU A 102 10.64 12.66 2.21
CA GLU A 102 9.78 13.65 1.54
C GLU A 102 8.93 14.48 2.54
N HIS A 103 9.04 14.24 3.86
CA HIS A 103 8.28 14.93 4.93
C HIS A 103 6.76 14.97 4.69
N THR A 104 6.22 14.02 3.92
CA THR A 104 4.78 13.95 3.67
C THR A 104 4.03 13.50 4.93
N GLN A 105 2.79 13.93 5.12
CA GLN A 105 2.01 13.64 6.34
C GLN A 105 1.62 12.15 6.51
N HIS A 106 1.91 11.30 5.51
CA HIS A 106 1.49 9.89 5.42
C HIS A 106 2.31 8.91 6.26
N VAL A 107 3.33 9.40 6.97
CA VAL A 107 4.20 8.55 7.78
C VAL A 107 3.45 7.98 9.01
N ILE A 108 2.36 8.63 9.44
CA ILE A 108 1.50 8.20 10.57
C ILE A 108 0.89 6.82 10.32
N ASP A 109 0.61 6.46 9.07
CA ASP A 109 -0.05 5.19 8.70
C ASP A 109 0.86 3.96 8.87
N PHE A 110 2.17 4.14 9.00
CA PHE A 110 3.12 3.02 9.09
C PHE A 110 2.95 2.19 10.38
N LYS A 111 2.41 2.80 11.45
CA LYS A 111 2.14 2.10 12.71
C LYS A 111 0.78 1.40 12.72
N THR A 112 -0.19 1.90 11.97
CA THR A 112 -1.60 1.51 12.09
C THR A 112 -2.04 0.55 10.98
N VAL A 113 -1.40 0.60 9.81
CA VAL A 113 -1.80 -0.22 8.66
C VAL A 113 -1.25 -1.65 8.79
N PRO A 114 -2.11 -2.70 8.78
CA PRO A 114 -1.68 -4.10 8.90
C PRO A 114 -0.81 -4.61 7.74
N MET A 115 -0.73 -3.87 6.63
CA MET A 115 0.06 -4.26 5.47
C MET A 115 1.55 -4.38 5.79
N PHE A 116 2.05 -3.70 6.82
CA PHE A 116 3.47 -3.70 7.20
C PHE A 116 3.82 -4.70 8.30
N ASP A 117 2.91 -5.58 8.70
CA ASP A 117 3.13 -6.59 9.75
C ASP A 117 4.40 -7.41 9.50
N SER A 118 4.65 -7.77 8.24
CA SER A 118 5.84 -8.54 7.84
C SER A 118 7.16 -7.78 7.98
N LEU A 119 7.11 -6.44 8.06
CA LEU A 119 8.26 -5.56 8.23
C LEU A 119 8.55 -5.23 9.70
N ARG A 120 7.62 -5.46 10.63
CA ARG A 120 7.77 -5.08 12.05
C ARG A 120 8.96 -5.73 12.77
N SER A 121 9.43 -6.87 12.27
CA SER A 121 10.63 -7.56 12.79
C SER A 121 11.94 -7.05 12.20
N ASP A 122 11.90 -6.21 11.16
CA ASP A 122 13.11 -5.65 10.54
C ASP A 122 13.59 -4.41 11.30
N GLN A 123 14.86 -4.43 11.72
CA GLN A 123 15.49 -3.35 12.48
C GLN A 123 15.38 -1.99 11.77
N ARG A 124 15.53 -1.97 10.43
CA ARG A 124 15.46 -0.73 9.64
C ARG A 124 14.06 -0.13 9.66
N PHE A 125 13.04 -0.99 9.64
CA PHE A 125 11.65 -0.55 9.75
C PHE A 125 11.35 -0.01 11.15
N GLN A 126 11.87 -0.64 12.21
CA GLN A 126 11.72 -0.15 13.58
C GLN A 126 12.36 1.23 13.77
N GLU A 127 13.57 1.43 13.26
CA GLU A 127 14.27 2.72 13.27
C GLU A 127 13.49 3.79 12.50
N LEU A 128 12.98 3.45 11.32
CA LEU A 128 12.11 4.34 10.55
C LEU A 128 10.91 4.76 11.39
N VAL A 129 10.15 3.80 11.94
CA VAL A 129 8.96 4.02 12.77
C VAL A 129 9.25 4.88 14.03
N GLN A 130 10.43 4.74 14.64
CA GLN A 130 10.86 5.60 15.75
C GLN A 130 11.04 7.05 15.30
N LYS A 131 11.70 7.28 14.16
CA LYS A 131 11.90 8.62 13.60
C LYS A 131 10.59 9.34 13.25
N VAL A 132 9.55 8.60 12.86
CA VAL A 132 8.19 9.13 12.64
C VAL A 132 7.53 9.57 13.94
N GLY A 133 7.74 8.80 15.00
CA GLY A 133 6.97 8.87 16.24
C GLY A 133 7.43 9.90 17.24
N LEU A 134 8.45 10.69 16.92
CA LEU A 134 8.96 11.77 17.76
C LEU A 134 8.34 13.09 17.27
N PRO A 135 7.35 13.66 17.96
CA PRO A 135 7.27 15.12 17.99
C PRO A 135 8.51 15.63 18.74
N ASP A 136 9.18 16.64 18.20
CA ASP A 136 9.96 17.56 19.04
C ASP A 136 9.02 18.33 19.98
#